data_AF-A0A927UKM4-F1
#
_entry.id   AF-A0A927UKM4-F1
#
_cell.length_a   1.000
_cell.length_b   1.000
_cell.length_c   1.000
_cell.angle_alpha   90.00
_cell.angle_beta   90.00
_cell.angle_gamma   90.00
#
_symmetry.space_group_name_H-M   'P 1'
#
loop_
_entity.id
_entity.type
_entity.pdbx_description
1 polymer ?
#
loop_
_entity_poly.entity_id
_entity_poly.type
_entity_poly.pdbx_seq_one_letter_code
_entity_poly.pdbx_strand_id
1 'polypeptide(L)'
;MEEYLREKYPNFKYILSTTKNIRDVNEINKKSKKYDLIVTDYRDNNNDIFLNKIEKKDKIELLINEYCSPNCNQRANHYKEYAKAQLNFISFPNFSFECKCGVSNFFESLKLPTVIKVEELYNKYLKMGFNNFKIVGRSIHILNVIESYVYYLVKPEYKDLVRFELTHSCWN
;
A
#
# COMPACT_ATOMS: atom_id res chain seq x y z
N MET A 1 1.40 23.71 -2.94
CA MET A 1 1.72 22.72 -3.99
C MET A 1 0.46 22.22 -4.70
N GLU A 2 -0.48 21.55 -4.01
CA GLU A 2 -1.66 20.98 -4.68
C GLU A 2 -2.51 22.02 -5.43
N GLU A 3 -2.78 23.18 -4.82
CA GLU A 3 -3.54 24.27 -5.45
C GLU A 3 -2.89 24.75 -6.74
N TYR A 4 -1.58 25.02 -6.70
CA TYR A 4 -0.79 25.38 -7.87
C TYR A 4 -0.89 24.33 -8.99
N LEU A 5 -0.80 23.04 -8.66
CA LEU A 5 -0.92 21.97 -9.66
C LEU A 5 -2.32 21.92 -10.27
N ARG A 6 -3.37 22.19 -9.50
CA ARG A 6 -4.76 22.24 -9.99
C ARG A 6 -5.04 23.42 -10.89
N GLU A 7 -4.41 24.56 -10.59
CA GLU A 7 -4.51 25.75 -11.43
C GLU A 7 -3.75 25.58 -12.76
N LYS A 8 -2.50 25.11 -12.71
CA LYS A 8 -1.63 25.02 -13.91
C LYS A 8 -1.87 23.77 -14.75
N TYR A 9 -2.29 22.68 -14.13
CA TYR A 9 -2.44 21.38 -14.80
C TYR A 9 -3.81 20.76 -14.47
N PRO A 10 -4.93 21.42 -14.82
CA PRO A 10 -6.28 21.00 -14.42
C PRO A 10 -6.66 19.59 -14.89
N ASN A 11 -6.02 19.09 -15.95
CA ASN A 11 -6.28 17.77 -16.53
C ASN A 11 -5.47 16.64 -15.89
N PHE A 12 -4.62 16.93 -14.89
CA PHE A 12 -3.87 15.89 -14.20
C PHE A 12 -4.79 15.02 -13.34
N LYS A 13 -4.39 13.77 -13.17
CA LYS A 13 -5.00 12.87 -12.20
C LYS A 13 -4.44 13.16 -10.82
N TYR A 14 -5.33 13.34 -9.84
CA TYR A 14 -4.95 13.63 -8.46
C TYR A 14 -5.20 12.40 -7.60
N ILE A 15 -4.10 11.85 -7.08
CA ILE A 15 -4.12 10.68 -6.19
C ILE A 15 -3.84 11.15 -4.76
N LEU A 16 -4.73 10.81 -3.84
CA LEU A 16 -4.51 11.04 -2.42
C LEU A 16 -3.69 9.89 -1.83
N SER A 17 -2.45 10.19 -1.47
CA SER A 17 -1.51 9.20 -0.94
C SER A 17 -1.88 8.72 0.47
N THR A 18 -1.53 7.47 0.77
CA THR A 18 -1.62 6.85 2.10
C THR A 18 -0.83 7.63 3.17
N THR A 19 0.15 8.45 2.76
CA THR A 19 0.92 9.32 3.66
C THR A 19 0.07 10.35 4.39
N LYS A 20 -1.13 10.65 3.88
CA LYS A 20 -2.09 11.53 4.54
C LYS A 20 -2.71 10.91 5.80
N ASN A 21 -2.66 9.58 5.94
CA ASN A 21 -3.08 8.83 7.13
C ASN A 21 -4.55 9.07 7.56
N ILE A 22 -5.46 9.20 6.58
CA ILE A 22 -6.89 9.44 6.86
C ILE A 22 -7.55 8.13 7.29
N ARG A 23 -8.22 8.15 8.44
CA ARG A 23 -9.02 7.05 8.98
C ARG A 23 -10.49 7.40 9.26
N ASP A 24 -10.87 8.66 9.01
CA ASP A 24 -12.28 9.08 9.05
C ASP A 24 -12.93 8.84 7.68
N VAL A 25 -13.94 7.97 7.65
CA VAL A 25 -14.69 7.65 6.43
C VAL A 25 -15.42 8.87 5.86
N ASN A 26 -15.86 9.81 6.70
CA ASN A 26 -16.51 11.02 6.23
C ASN A 26 -15.51 11.92 5.47
N GLU A 27 -14.27 11.99 5.95
CA GLU A 27 -13.20 12.69 5.25
C GLU A 27 -12.87 11.98 3.92
N ILE A 28 -12.79 10.64 3.89
CA ILE A 28 -12.60 9.87 2.66
C ILE A 28 -13.69 10.17 1.63
N ASN A 29 -14.97 10.11 2.03
CA ASN A 29 -16.11 10.40 1.15
C ASN A 29 -16.06 11.84 0.63
N LYS A 30 -15.73 12.82 1.48
CA LYS A 30 -15.51 14.21 1.05
C LYS A 30 -14.37 14.33 0.03
N LYS A 31 -13.24 13.66 0.27
CA LYS A 31 -12.07 13.68 -0.62
C LYS A 31 -12.36 12.98 -1.95
N SER A 32 -13.20 11.96 -2.00
CA SER A 32 -13.54 11.24 -3.23
C SER A 32 -14.16 12.13 -4.33
N LYS A 33 -14.70 13.30 -3.94
CA LYS A 33 -15.22 14.33 -4.84
C LYS A 33 -14.11 15.13 -5.53
N LYS A 34 -12.90 15.20 -4.96
CA LYS A 34 -11.78 16.04 -5.41
C LYS A 34 -10.59 15.25 -5.98
N TYR A 35 -10.48 13.96 -5.64
CA TYR A 35 -9.40 13.08 -6.08
C TYR A 35 -9.94 12.00 -7.00
N ASP A 36 -9.11 11.57 -7.94
CA ASP A 36 -9.40 10.49 -8.88
C ASP A 36 -9.22 9.12 -8.21
N LEU A 37 -8.25 9.01 -7.29
CA LEU A 37 -7.96 7.80 -6.54
C LEU A 37 -7.52 8.16 -5.11
N ILE A 38 -7.90 7.36 -4.13
CA ILE A 38 -7.53 7.54 -2.72
C ILE A 38 -6.94 6.24 -2.19
N VAL A 39 -5.70 6.31 -1.73
CA VAL A 39 -5.05 5.19 -1.04
C VAL A 39 -5.40 5.27 0.44
N THR A 40 -6.21 4.34 0.94
CA THR A 40 -6.63 4.34 2.35
C THR A 40 -5.53 3.79 3.27
N ASP A 41 -5.72 4.00 4.57
CA ASP A 41 -4.83 3.39 5.57
C ASP A 41 -5.15 1.90 5.72
N TYR A 42 -4.13 1.06 5.57
CA TYR A 42 -4.24 -0.40 5.65
C TYR A 42 -4.81 -0.91 6.99
N ARG A 43 -4.73 -0.11 8.06
CA ARG A 43 -5.29 -0.48 9.38
C ARG A 43 -6.80 -0.64 9.36
N ASP A 44 -7.49 -0.07 8.38
CA ASP A 44 -8.93 -0.21 8.19
C ASP A 44 -9.32 -1.25 7.14
N ASN A 45 -8.35 -2.00 6.60
CA ASN A 45 -8.62 -3.05 5.60
C ASN A 45 -9.57 -4.13 6.08
N ASN A 46 -9.63 -4.41 7.39
CA ASN A 46 -10.58 -5.38 7.97
C ASN A 46 -11.63 -4.72 8.88
N ASN A 47 -11.88 -3.43 8.69
CA ASN A 47 -12.93 -2.71 9.38
C ASN A 47 -14.17 -2.63 8.46
N ASP A 48 -15.05 -3.63 8.54
CA ASP A 48 -16.23 -3.71 7.67
C ASP A 48 -17.17 -2.51 7.84
N ILE A 49 -17.25 -1.93 9.04
CA ILE A 49 -18.05 -0.70 9.29
C ILE A 49 -17.48 0.47 8.49
N PHE A 50 -16.16 0.64 8.50
CA PHE A 50 -15.48 1.66 7.71
C PHE A 50 -15.67 1.42 6.21
N LEU A 51 -15.37 0.20 5.74
CA LEU A 51 -15.42 -0.13 4.32
C LEU A 51 -16.82 -0.03 3.72
N ASN A 52 -17.86 -0.45 4.46
CA ASN A 52 -19.23 -0.37 3.98
C ASN A 52 -19.72 1.08 3.84
N LYS A 53 -19.23 1.98 4.70
CA LYS A 53 -19.57 3.42 4.67
C LYS A 53 -18.89 4.21 3.55
N ILE A 54 -17.91 3.62 2.84
CA ILE A 54 -17.29 4.26 1.68
C ILE A 54 -18.28 4.30 0.51
N GLU A 55 -18.54 5.51 0.01
CA GLU A 55 -19.51 5.76 -1.07
C GLU A 55 -18.95 5.42 -2.47
N LYS A 56 -17.68 5.76 -2.73
CA LYS A 56 -17.02 5.62 -4.05
C LYS A 56 -15.89 4.60 -4.01
N LYS A 57 -16.26 3.32 -3.86
CA LYS A 57 -15.30 2.21 -3.70
C LYS A 57 -14.40 2.00 -4.92
N ASP A 58 -14.89 2.33 -6.10
CA ASP A 58 -14.16 2.34 -7.38
C ASP A 58 -12.99 3.34 -7.42
N LYS A 59 -12.99 4.32 -6.52
CA LYS A 59 -11.91 5.31 -6.35
C LYS A 59 -10.95 4.97 -5.21
N ILE A 60 -11.13 3.86 -4.52
CA ILE A 60 -10.27 3.48 -3.39
C ILE A 60 -9.23 2.48 -3.86
N GLU A 61 -7.98 2.73 -3.46
CA GLU A 61 -6.84 1.81 -3.59
C GLU A 61 -6.48 1.26 -2.21
N LEU A 62 -6.62 -0.05 -2.03
CA LEU A 62 -6.27 -0.74 -0.78
C LEU A 62 -4.82 -1.23 -0.82
N LEU A 63 -4.05 -0.98 0.25
CA LEU A 63 -2.72 -1.57 0.42
C LEU A 63 -2.89 -3.03 0.88
N ILE A 64 -2.39 -4.00 0.13
CA ILE A 64 -2.78 -5.42 0.37
C ILE A 64 -1.77 -6.21 1.23
N ASN A 65 -0.50 -5.82 1.27
CA ASN A 65 0.58 -6.58 1.92
C ASN A 65 1.47 -5.71 2.82
N GLU A 66 0.89 -4.79 3.58
CA GLU A 66 1.67 -3.90 4.44
C GLU A 66 2.46 -4.68 5.53
N TYR A 67 3.71 -4.28 5.74
CA TYR A 67 4.64 -4.91 6.68
C TYR A 67 4.60 -4.27 8.07
N CYS A 68 4.04 -3.06 8.15
CA CYS A 68 3.93 -2.29 9.39
C CYS A 68 2.93 -2.94 10.36
N SER A 69 3.19 -2.79 11.66
CA SER A 69 2.28 -3.28 12.71
C SER A 69 0.94 -2.55 12.68
N PRO A 70 -0.21 -3.25 12.80
CA PRO A 70 -1.54 -2.64 12.81
C PRO A 70 -1.73 -1.58 13.91
N ASN A 71 -0.94 -1.68 15.00
CA ASN A 71 -0.98 -0.77 16.13
C ASN A 71 0.17 0.26 16.10
N CYS A 72 0.80 0.48 14.95
CA CYS A 72 1.91 1.43 14.84
C CYS A 72 1.43 2.88 15.06
N ASN A 73 1.93 3.50 16.13
CA ASN A 73 1.77 4.92 16.42
C ASN A 73 2.82 5.81 15.73
N GLN A 74 3.82 5.22 15.08
CA GLN A 74 4.94 5.94 14.46
C GLN A 74 4.77 6.17 12.95
N ARG A 75 3.71 5.65 12.30
CA ARG A 75 3.55 5.70 10.83
C ARG A 75 3.65 7.11 10.25
N ALA A 76 3.00 8.10 10.88
CA ALA A 76 3.09 9.49 10.44
C ALA A 76 4.52 10.05 10.60
N ASN A 77 5.20 9.67 11.68
CA ASN A 77 6.59 10.05 11.91
C ASN A 77 7.51 9.42 10.85
N HIS A 78 7.28 8.17 10.45
CA HIS A 78 8.06 7.52 9.37
C HIS A 78 7.99 8.35 8.10
N TYR A 79 6.78 8.68 7.65
CA TYR A 79 6.62 9.45 6.41
C TYR A 79 7.29 10.83 6.51
N LYS A 80 7.27 11.46 7.69
CA LYS A 80 7.96 12.72 7.93
C LYS A 80 9.48 12.57 7.82
N GLU A 81 10.07 11.56 8.46
CA GLU A 81 11.52 11.34 8.45
C GLU A 81 12.02 10.90 7.07
N TYR A 82 11.29 10.00 6.38
CA TYR A 82 11.61 9.65 4.99
C TYR A 82 11.47 10.85 4.05
N ALA A 83 10.45 11.71 4.21
CA ALA A 83 10.30 12.91 3.40
C ALA A 83 11.46 13.90 3.62
N LYS A 84 11.88 14.12 4.87
CA LYS A 84 13.06 14.95 5.18
C LYS A 84 14.33 14.36 4.56
N ALA A 85 14.53 13.05 4.66
CA ALA A 85 15.70 12.41 4.07
C ALA A 85 15.74 12.60 2.56
N GLN A 86 14.61 12.41 1.87
CA GLN A 86 14.54 12.64 0.42
C GLN A 86 14.78 14.10 0.03
N LEU A 87 14.22 15.06 0.77
CA LEU A 87 14.44 16.49 0.52
C LEU A 87 15.91 16.91 0.71
N ASN A 88 16.63 16.22 1.60
CA ASN A 88 18.05 16.48 1.87
C ASN A 88 18.98 15.52 1.10
N PHE A 89 18.46 14.76 0.13
CA PHE A 89 19.22 13.77 -0.65
C PHE A 89 19.98 12.75 0.22
N ILE A 90 19.44 12.42 1.39
CA ILE A 90 20.02 11.43 2.31
C ILE A 90 19.51 10.04 1.90
N SER A 91 20.43 9.20 1.43
CA SER A 91 20.18 7.78 1.14
C SER A 91 20.80 6.87 2.20
N PHE A 92 20.48 5.58 2.15
CA PHE A 92 21.26 4.58 2.88
C PHE A 92 22.73 4.60 2.41
N PRO A 93 23.70 4.37 3.33
CA PRO A 93 23.54 4.06 4.75
C PRO A 93 23.38 5.29 5.67
N ASN A 94 23.44 6.51 5.14
CA ASN A 94 23.43 7.75 5.93
C ASN A 94 22.07 8.07 6.57
N PHE A 95 20.99 7.41 6.12
CA PHE A 95 19.67 7.50 6.73
C PHE A 95 19.55 6.52 7.91
N SER A 96 19.40 7.05 9.13
CA SER A 96 19.41 6.29 10.39
C SER A 96 18.06 6.24 11.11
N PHE A 97 16.94 6.21 10.37
CA PHE A 97 15.64 5.99 10.99
C PHE A 97 15.36 4.50 11.17
N GLU A 98 15.44 4.01 12.40
CA GLU A 98 15.12 2.62 12.75
C GLU A 98 13.66 2.50 13.23
N CYS A 99 12.81 1.82 12.46
CA CYS A 99 11.51 1.35 12.96
C CYS A 99 11.63 -0.13 13.32
N LYS A 100 11.52 -0.41 14.61
CA LYS A 100 11.42 -1.78 15.16
C LYS A 100 9.99 -2.34 15.08
N CYS A 101 9.15 -1.71 14.28
CA CYS A 101 7.72 -1.95 14.18
C CYS A 101 7.38 -2.69 12.88
N GLY A 102 6.76 -3.86 13.01
CA GLY A 102 6.33 -4.65 11.85
C GLY A 102 7.13 -5.93 11.69
N VAL A 103 7.04 -6.51 10.51
CA VAL A 103 7.59 -7.83 10.19
C VAL A 103 8.71 -7.73 9.15
N SER A 104 9.58 -8.73 9.14
CA SER A 104 10.83 -8.70 8.36
C SER A 104 10.70 -9.29 6.96
N ASN A 105 9.71 -10.16 6.74
CA ASN A 105 9.54 -10.88 5.49
C ASN A 105 8.08 -11.02 5.07
N PHE A 106 7.90 -11.36 3.79
CA PHE A 106 6.59 -11.43 3.15
C PHE A 106 5.65 -12.44 3.85
N PHE A 107 6.13 -13.62 4.21
CA PHE A 107 5.29 -14.65 4.83
C PHE A 107 4.85 -14.27 6.25
N GLU A 108 5.66 -13.53 7.00
CA GLU A 108 5.23 -12.94 8.26
C GLU A 108 4.13 -11.90 8.06
N SER A 109 4.19 -11.10 6.97
CA SER A 109 3.16 -10.11 6.67
C SER A 109 1.79 -10.76 6.46
N LEU A 110 1.74 -11.95 5.85
CA LEU A 110 0.49 -12.71 5.65
C LEU A 110 -0.22 -13.11 6.95
N LYS A 111 0.48 -13.03 8.10
CA LYS A 111 -0.09 -13.30 9.43
C LYS A 111 -0.71 -12.05 10.05
N LEU A 112 -0.45 -10.85 9.50
CA LEU A 112 -1.01 -9.61 10.02
C LEU A 112 -2.49 -9.50 9.69
N PRO A 113 -3.33 -9.04 10.63
CA PRO A 113 -4.78 -8.94 10.44
C PRO A 113 -5.18 -7.82 9.46
N THR A 114 -4.23 -7.04 8.95
CA THR A 114 -4.48 -5.95 8.00
C THR A 114 -4.13 -6.32 6.57
N VAL A 115 -3.51 -7.49 6.35
CA VAL A 115 -3.16 -7.99 5.02
C VAL A 115 -4.38 -8.64 4.37
N ILE A 116 -4.60 -8.31 3.10
CA ILE A 116 -5.69 -8.82 2.30
C ILE A 116 -5.17 -9.97 1.44
N LYS A 117 -5.61 -11.20 1.71
CA LYS A 117 -5.17 -12.38 0.96
C LYS A 117 -5.83 -12.47 -0.41
N VAL A 118 -5.22 -13.26 -1.30
CA VAL A 118 -5.73 -13.47 -2.68
C VAL A 118 -7.19 -13.93 -2.68
N GLU A 119 -7.55 -14.87 -1.82
CA GLU A 119 -8.93 -15.36 -1.74
C GLU A 119 -9.92 -14.27 -1.31
N GLU A 120 -9.52 -13.40 -0.38
CA GLU A 120 -10.35 -12.29 0.11
C GLU A 120 -10.52 -11.21 -0.96
N LEU A 121 -9.50 -10.94 -1.78
CA LEU A 121 -9.61 -10.01 -2.92
C LEU A 121 -10.82 -10.38 -3.78
N TYR A 122 -10.88 -11.64 -4.24
CA TYR A 122 -11.94 -12.10 -5.13
C TYR A 122 -13.28 -12.31 -4.42
N ASN A 123 -13.26 -12.89 -3.22
CA ASN A 123 -14.49 -13.32 -2.55
C ASN A 123 -15.16 -12.25 -1.70
N LYS A 124 -14.43 -11.21 -1.31
CA LYS A 124 -14.91 -10.10 -0.45
C LYS A 124 -14.76 -8.76 -1.15
N TYR A 125 -13.54 -8.28 -1.37
CA TYR A 125 -13.31 -6.87 -1.73
C TYR A 125 -13.82 -6.50 -3.13
N LEU A 126 -13.60 -7.36 -4.13
CA LEU A 126 -14.17 -7.16 -5.47
C LEU A 126 -15.70 -7.14 -5.42
N LYS A 127 -16.33 -8.03 -4.65
CA LYS A 127 -17.80 -8.07 -4.48
C LYS A 127 -18.35 -6.84 -3.76
N MET A 128 -17.57 -6.26 -2.83
CA MET A 128 -17.92 -4.99 -2.20
C MET A 128 -17.84 -3.81 -3.19
N GLY A 129 -17.14 -3.95 -4.32
CA GLY A 129 -16.97 -2.90 -5.32
C GLY A 129 -15.61 -2.19 -5.29
N PHE A 130 -14.64 -2.70 -4.51
CA PHE A 130 -13.26 -2.23 -4.57
C PHE A 130 -12.54 -2.91 -5.73
N ASN A 131 -11.87 -2.14 -6.58
CA ASN A 131 -11.20 -2.66 -7.78
C ASN A 131 -9.75 -2.17 -7.95
N ASN A 132 -9.22 -1.35 -7.03
CA ASN A 132 -7.82 -0.93 -7.05
C ASN A 132 -7.08 -1.48 -5.82
N PHE A 133 -5.93 -2.11 -6.07
CA PHE A 133 -5.11 -2.75 -5.04
C PHE A 133 -3.64 -2.41 -5.27
N LYS A 134 -2.92 -2.17 -4.17
CA LYS A 134 -1.50 -1.81 -4.20
C LYS A 134 -0.67 -2.80 -3.41
N ILE A 135 0.30 -3.40 -4.09
CA ILE A 135 1.40 -4.14 -3.48
C ILE A 135 2.46 -3.12 -3.01
N VAL A 136 2.83 -3.18 -1.73
CA VAL A 136 3.88 -2.35 -1.13
C VAL A 136 5.19 -3.11 -1.03
N GLY A 137 6.25 -2.39 -0.65
CA GLY A 137 7.53 -3.01 -0.31
C GLY A 137 8.58 -2.98 -1.42
N ARG A 138 8.49 -2.12 -2.43
CA ARG A 138 9.50 -2.02 -3.51
C ARG A 138 10.95 -1.76 -3.02
N SER A 139 11.12 -1.30 -1.78
CA SER A 139 12.41 -0.98 -1.17
C SER A 139 12.88 -2.01 -0.14
N ILE A 140 12.18 -3.14 -0.01
CA ILE A 140 12.59 -4.24 0.87
C ILE A 140 13.48 -5.23 0.10
N HIS A 141 14.00 -6.24 0.80
CA HIS A 141 14.80 -7.30 0.18
C HIS A 141 14.11 -7.92 -1.04
N ILE A 142 14.86 -8.09 -2.14
CA ILE A 142 14.33 -8.52 -3.44
C ILE A 142 13.49 -9.80 -3.38
N LEU A 143 13.88 -10.78 -2.56
CA LEU A 143 13.12 -12.02 -2.38
C LEU A 143 11.69 -11.78 -1.87
N ASN A 144 11.49 -10.79 -0.99
CA ASN A 144 10.13 -10.46 -0.52
C ASN A 144 9.31 -9.78 -1.63
N VAL A 145 9.95 -8.98 -2.50
CA VAL A 145 9.30 -8.38 -3.66
C VAL A 145 8.84 -9.48 -4.61
N ILE A 146 9.74 -10.41 -4.95
CA ILE A 146 9.44 -11.59 -5.78
C ILE A 146 8.28 -12.39 -5.19
N GLU A 147 8.35 -12.75 -3.90
CA GLU A 147 7.26 -13.53 -3.28
C GLU A 147 5.93 -12.78 -3.27
N SER A 148 5.92 -11.45 -3.12
CA SER A 148 4.69 -10.66 -3.23
C SER A 148 4.08 -10.73 -4.64
N TYR A 149 4.89 -10.68 -5.70
CA TYR A 149 4.40 -10.79 -7.07
C TYR A 149 3.92 -12.21 -7.38
N VAL A 150 4.70 -13.23 -6.99
CA VAL A 150 4.30 -14.64 -7.15
C VAL A 150 3.00 -14.93 -6.41
N TYR A 151 2.82 -14.37 -5.21
CA TYR A 151 1.61 -14.58 -4.44
C TYR A 151 0.38 -13.94 -5.06
N TYR A 152 0.44 -12.66 -5.46
CA TYR A 152 -0.73 -11.90 -5.91
C TYR A 152 -1.01 -11.94 -7.42
N LEU A 153 0.01 -12.12 -8.26
CA LEU A 153 -0.09 -11.90 -9.72
C LEU A 153 0.05 -13.19 -10.54
N VAL A 154 0.55 -14.27 -9.95
CA VAL A 154 0.84 -15.51 -10.68
C VAL A 154 -0.20 -16.57 -10.37
N LYS A 155 -0.73 -17.22 -11.41
CA LYS A 155 -1.66 -18.35 -11.23
C LYS A 155 -0.98 -19.50 -10.48
N PRO A 156 -1.70 -20.25 -9.62
CA PRO A 156 -1.11 -21.29 -8.79
C PRO A 156 -0.19 -22.28 -9.53
N GLU A 157 -0.59 -22.72 -10.72
CA GLU A 157 0.11 -23.69 -11.55
C GLU A 157 1.46 -23.18 -12.13
N TYR A 158 1.72 -21.88 -12.10
CA TYR A 158 2.96 -21.28 -12.62
C TYR A 158 3.88 -20.70 -11.54
N LYS A 159 3.50 -20.80 -10.26
CA LYS A 159 4.24 -20.12 -9.17
C LYS A 159 5.70 -20.55 -9.09
N ASP A 160 5.99 -21.84 -9.22
CA ASP A 160 7.35 -22.35 -9.10
C ASP A 160 8.23 -21.97 -10.28
N LEU A 161 7.69 -22.03 -11.50
CA LEU A 161 8.36 -21.57 -12.71
C LEU A 161 8.71 -20.08 -12.62
N VAL A 162 7.73 -19.23 -12.29
CA VAL A 162 7.97 -17.78 -12.19
C VAL A 162 8.95 -17.45 -11.07
N ARG A 163 8.87 -18.15 -9.93
CA ARG A 163 9.85 -17.99 -8.85
C ARG A 163 11.26 -18.34 -9.33
N PHE A 164 11.43 -19.48 -10.02
CA PHE A 164 12.71 -19.88 -10.59
C PHE A 164 13.27 -18.82 -11.56
N GLU A 165 12.49 -18.39 -12.54
CA GLU A 165 12.91 -17.39 -13.54
C GLU A 165 13.31 -16.04 -12.91
N LEU A 166 12.49 -15.52 -11.99
CA LEU A 166 12.75 -14.24 -11.33
C LEU A 166 13.97 -14.30 -10.40
N THR A 167 14.16 -15.41 -9.69
CA THR A 167 15.30 -15.57 -8.80
C THR A 167 16.57 -15.81 -9.61
N HIS A 168 16.57 -16.68 -10.61
CA HIS A 168 17.73 -16.94 -11.46
C HIS A 168 18.23 -15.68 -12.16
N SER A 169 17.32 -14.86 -12.69
CA SER A 169 17.65 -13.61 -13.39
C SER A 169 18.24 -12.52 -12.48
N CYS A 170 18.09 -12.63 -11.15
CA CYS A 170 18.66 -11.66 -10.21
C CYS A 170 20.15 -11.91 -9.89
N TRP A 171 20.70 -13.05 -10.31
CA TRP A 171 22.06 -13.47 -10.00
C TRP A 171 22.93 -13.74 -11.25
N ASN A 172 22.40 -13.47 -12.44
CA ASN A 172 23.15 -13.39 -13.70
C ASN A 172 23.42 -11.91 -14.04
#